data_AF-A0A5C7Q9R0-F1
#
_entry.id   AF-A0A5C7Q9R0-F1
#
_cell.length_a   1.000
_cell.length_b   1.000
_cell.length_c   1.000
_cell.angle_alpha   90.00
_cell.angle_beta   90.00
_cell.angle_gamma   90.00
#
_symmetry.space_group_name_H-M   'P 1'
#
loop_
_entity.id
_entity.type
_entity.pdbx_description
1 polymer ?
#
loop_
_entity_poly.entity_id
_entity_poly.type
_entity_poly.pdbx_seq_one_letter_code
_entity_poly.pdbx_strand_id
1 'polypeptide(L)'
;MPKECWRSVKGFEGYYKVSNLGRVKSVGRPPCKECGRQGKAEKFMKAGKNRYTGYHAVSMSKPGMGSGTVVVWLIHRLVATHFVKGRSKKRPWVNHKDSNRSNNAAANLEWVSPMENHIHMHKAGRWKRTTYKNPWPVRKAKYGSTGMRKFSEAA
;
A
#
# COMPACT_ATOMS: atom_id res chain seq x y z
N MET A 1 21.35 -16.61 -4.27
CA MET A 1 20.08 -15.88 -4.55
C MET A 1 18.93 -16.65 -3.91
N PRO A 2 18.04 -16.03 -3.11
CA PRO A 2 16.89 -16.75 -2.57
C PRO A 2 15.99 -17.25 -3.72
N LYS A 3 15.56 -18.51 -3.65
CA LYS A 3 14.67 -19.13 -4.64
C LYS A 3 13.34 -18.35 -4.71
N GLU A 4 12.84 -18.11 -5.93
CA GLU A 4 11.56 -17.43 -6.11
C GLU A 4 10.41 -18.38 -5.73
N CYS A 5 9.58 -17.97 -4.78
CA CYS A 5 8.45 -18.73 -4.27
C CYS A 5 7.15 -17.98 -4.59
N TRP A 6 6.15 -18.70 -5.11
CA TRP A 6 4.86 -18.13 -5.52
C TRP A 6 3.74 -18.59 -4.57
N ARG A 7 2.88 -17.67 -4.14
CA ARG A 7 1.70 -17.94 -3.31
C ARG A 7 0.45 -17.35 -3.95
N SER A 8 -0.69 -18.04 -3.81
CA SER A 8 -1.99 -17.52 -4.23
C SER A 8 -2.39 -16.32 -3.38
N VAL A 9 -2.98 -15.30 -4.01
CA VAL A 9 -3.44 -14.10 -3.31
C VAL A 9 -4.75 -14.39 -2.57
N LYS A 10 -4.77 -14.22 -1.24
CA LYS A 10 -5.99 -14.38 -0.42
C LYS A 10 -7.15 -13.55 -0.97
N GLY A 11 -8.32 -14.16 -1.14
CA GLY A 11 -9.52 -13.53 -1.73
C GLY A 11 -9.54 -13.49 -3.26
N PHE A 12 -8.43 -13.82 -3.92
CA PHE A 12 -8.25 -13.90 -5.36
C PHE A 12 -7.61 -15.23 -5.78
N GLU A 13 -7.89 -16.28 -5.00
CA GLU A 13 -7.36 -17.63 -5.21
C GLU A 13 -7.82 -18.17 -6.56
N GLY A 14 -6.90 -18.81 -7.29
CA GLY A 14 -7.14 -19.25 -8.67
C GLY A 14 -7.06 -18.15 -9.73
N TYR A 15 -7.01 -16.86 -9.35
CA TYR A 15 -6.92 -15.74 -10.29
C TYR A 15 -5.55 -15.06 -10.30
N TYR A 16 -4.91 -14.92 -9.13
CA TYR A 16 -3.63 -14.21 -9.02
C TYR A 16 -2.65 -14.91 -8.07
N LYS A 17 -1.36 -14.82 -8.41
CA LYS A 17 -0.23 -15.28 -7.58
C LYS A 17 0.76 -14.14 -7.36
N VAL A 18 1.36 -14.10 -6.18
CA VAL A 18 2.41 -13.15 -5.78
C VAL A 18 3.69 -13.91 -5.46
N SER A 19 4.84 -13.38 -5.88
CA SER A 19 6.15 -13.92 -5.55
C SER A 19 6.80 -13.21 -4.36
N ASN A 20 7.72 -13.91 -3.70
CA ASN A 20 8.55 -13.33 -2.64
C ASN A 20 9.46 -12.19 -3.14
N LEU A 21 9.71 -12.08 -4.45
CA LEU A 21 10.49 -10.99 -5.05
C LEU A 21 9.63 -9.77 -5.41
N GLY A 22 8.31 -9.83 -5.16
CA GLY A 22 7.40 -8.73 -5.44
C GLY A 22 6.83 -8.71 -6.85
N ARG A 23 6.90 -9.83 -7.58
CA ARG A 23 6.22 -9.99 -8.86
C ARG A 23 4.79 -10.49 -8.64
N VAL A 24 3.87 -10.04 -9.47
CA VAL A 24 2.46 -10.48 -9.45
C VAL A 24 2.09 -10.98 -10.83
N LYS A 25 1.42 -12.13 -10.91
CA LYS A 25 0.92 -12.68 -12.17
C LYS A 25 -0.53 -13.10 -12.06
N SER A 26 -1.29 -12.94 -13.13
CA SER A 26 -2.62 -13.54 -13.27
C SER A 26 -2.48 -14.98 -13.71
N VAL A 27 -3.20 -15.88 -13.06
CA VAL A 27 -3.23 -17.31 -13.40
C VAL A 27 -4.04 -17.50 -14.68
N GLY A 28 -3.51 -18.32 -15.58
CA GLY A 28 -4.18 -18.70 -16.82
C GLY A 28 -5.42 -19.55 -16.55
N ARG A 29 -6.44 -19.41 -17.39
CA ARG A 29 -7.69 -20.16 -17.31
C ARG A 29 -8.24 -20.46 -18.70
N PRO A 30 -8.81 -21.66 -18.91
CA PRO A 30 -9.41 -22.00 -20.19
C PRO A 30 -10.68 -21.19 -20.43
N PRO A 31 -11.14 -21.10 -21.70
CA PRO A 31 -12.45 -20.57 -22.01
C PRO A 31 -13.55 -21.41 -21.33
N CYS A 32 -14.56 -20.72 -20.82
CA CYS A 32 -15.76 -21.30 -20.25
C CYS A 32 -16.74 -21.58 -21.41
N LYS A 33 -17.02 -22.86 -21.68
CA LYS A 33 -17.97 -23.24 -22.75
C LYS A 33 -19.42 -22.88 -22.39
N GLU A 34 -19.81 -23.05 -21.13
CA GLU A 34 -21.17 -22.82 -20.64
C GLU A 34 -21.56 -21.34 -20.60
N CYS A 35 -20.63 -20.48 -20.18
CA CYS A 35 -20.89 -19.05 -19.96
C CYS A 35 -20.29 -18.15 -21.04
N GLY A 36 -19.72 -18.72 -22.11
CA GLY A 36 -19.10 -17.99 -23.22
C GLY A 36 -17.86 -17.15 -22.85
N ARG A 37 -17.37 -17.23 -21.60
CA ARG A 37 -16.24 -16.42 -21.14
C ARG A 37 -14.95 -16.88 -21.82
N GLN A 38 -14.27 -15.97 -22.51
CA GLN A 38 -12.98 -16.27 -23.15
C GLN A 38 -11.93 -16.72 -22.14
N GLY A 39 -11.04 -17.60 -22.61
CA GLY A 39 -9.86 -18.02 -21.87
C GLY A 39 -8.92 -16.84 -21.64
N LYS A 40 -8.10 -16.93 -20.60
CA LYS A 40 -7.09 -15.91 -20.30
C LYS A 40 -5.76 -16.60 -20.09
N ALA A 41 -4.74 -16.19 -20.83
CA ALA A 41 -3.38 -16.69 -20.61
C ALA A 41 -2.82 -16.20 -19.28
N GLU A 42 -1.84 -16.94 -18.74
CA GLU A 42 -1.03 -16.43 -17.63
C GLU A 42 -0.28 -15.17 -18.08
N LYS A 43 -0.26 -14.14 -17.24
CA LYS A 43 0.36 -12.85 -17.57
C LYS A 43 0.96 -12.19 -16.34
N PHE A 44 2.17 -11.66 -16.48
CA PHE A 44 2.75 -10.79 -15.47
C PHE A 44 2.02 -9.45 -15.44
N MET A 45 1.60 -9.05 -14.24
CA MET A 45 0.90 -7.79 -14.02
C MET A 45 1.90 -6.64 -14.09
N LYS A 46 1.55 -5.59 -14.84
CA LYS A 46 2.32 -4.35 -14.86
C LYS A 46 2.01 -3.58 -13.57
N ALA A 47 3.05 -3.30 -12.79
CA ALA A 47 2.94 -2.48 -11.60
C ALA A 47 2.84 -0.99 -11.99
N GLY A 48 1.78 -0.31 -11.52
CA GLY A 48 1.66 1.13 -11.63
C GLY A 48 2.30 1.81 -10.42
N LYS A 49 3.08 2.87 -10.65
CA LYS A 49 3.65 3.69 -9.57
C LYS A 49 2.66 4.81 -9.21
N ASN A 50 2.29 4.92 -7.95
CA ASN A 50 1.48 6.04 -7.47
C ASN A 50 2.30 7.35 -7.55
N ARG A 51 1.79 8.37 -8.24
CA ARG A 51 2.51 9.64 -8.44
C ARG A 51 2.83 10.42 -7.15
N TYR A 52 1.99 10.29 -6.14
CA TYR A 52 2.11 11.05 -4.89
C TYR A 52 2.93 10.31 -3.84
N THR A 53 2.66 9.02 -3.68
CA THR A 53 3.31 8.21 -2.63
C THR A 53 4.54 7.46 -3.15
N GLY A 54 4.65 7.25 -4.45
CA GLY A 54 5.74 6.50 -5.08
C GLY A 54 5.65 4.98 -4.89
N TYR A 55 4.62 4.47 -4.21
CA TYR A 55 4.43 3.02 -4.03
C TYR A 55 3.92 2.37 -5.31
N HIS A 56 4.39 1.15 -5.56
CA HIS A 56 3.90 0.32 -6.66
C HIS A 56 2.64 -0.43 -6.27
N ALA A 57 1.67 -0.42 -7.18
CA ALA A 57 0.36 -1.04 -7.03
C ALA A 57 -0.02 -1.84 -8.27
N VAL A 58 -0.88 -2.84 -8.07
CA VAL A 58 -1.45 -3.65 -9.14
C VAL A 58 -2.97 -3.64 -9.04
N SER A 59 -3.61 -3.60 -10.20
CA SER A 59 -5.06 -3.68 -10.35
C SER A 59 -5.48 -5.11 -10.58
N MET A 60 -6.35 -5.65 -9.73
CA MET A 60 -6.82 -7.04 -9.78
C MET A 60 -8.35 -7.09 -9.89
N SER A 61 -8.86 -8.06 -10.66
CA SER A 61 -10.29 -8.29 -10.82
C SER A 61 -10.59 -9.78 -10.90
N LYS A 62 -11.72 -10.18 -10.32
CA LYS A 62 -12.25 -11.55 -10.40
C LYS A 62 -13.75 -11.49 -10.74
N PRO A 63 -14.30 -12.53 -11.40
CA PRO A 63 -15.73 -12.69 -11.57
C PRO A 63 -16.47 -12.62 -10.22
N GLY A 64 -17.69 -12.09 -10.24
CA GLY A 64 -18.54 -11.98 -9.04
C GLY A 64 -18.34 -10.72 -8.20
N MET A 65 -17.43 -9.81 -8.56
CA MET A 65 -17.27 -8.50 -7.86
C MET A 65 -18.15 -7.37 -8.42
N GLY A 66 -19.12 -7.67 -9.29
CA GLY A 66 -19.84 -6.67 -10.08
C GLY A 66 -19.11 -6.34 -11.39
N SER A 67 -19.86 -5.99 -12.42
CA SER A 67 -19.28 -5.68 -13.73
C SER A 67 -18.34 -4.48 -13.63
N GLY A 68 -17.10 -4.62 -14.11
CA GLY A 68 -16.11 -3.54 -14.12
C GLY A 68 -15.37 -3.26 -12.80
N THR A 69 -15.70 -3.97 -11.70
CA THR A 69 -15.03 -3.73 -10.42
C THR A 69 -13.58 -4.21 -10.43
N VAL A 70 -12.67 -3.27 -10.17
CA VAL A 70 -11.23 -3.51 -10.07
C VAL A 70 -10.75 -3.05 -8.71
N VAL A 71 -9.97 -3.89 -8.04
CA VAL A 71 -9.39 -3.57 -6.74
C VAL A 71 -7.90 -3.30 -6.92
N VAL A 72 -7.45 -2.16 -6.42
CA VAL A 72 -6.04 -1.77 -6.44
C VAL A 72 -5.36 -2.23 -5.15
N TRP A 73 -4.28 -2.99 -5.28
CA TRP A 73 -3.48 -3.47 -4.15
C TRP A 73 -2.03 -2.98 -4.25
N LEU A 74 -1.49 -2.53 -3.12
CA LEU A 74 -0.07 -2.18 -3.01
C LEU A 74 0.79 -3.45 -2.97
N ILE A 75 1.82 -3.53 -3.83
CA ILE A 75 2.64 -4.73 -3.97
C ILE A 75 3.34 -5.08 -2.66
N HIS A 76 3.98 -4.11 -2.00
CA HIS A 76 4.68 -4.37 -0.74
C HIS A 76 3.75 -4.96 0.34
N ARG A 77 2.50 -4.48 0.45
CA ARG A 77 1.53 -5.04 1.40
C ARG A 77 1.10 -6.45 1.01
N LEU A 78 0.93 -6.68 -0.29
CA LEU A 78 0.58 -7.98 -0.84
C LEU A 78 1.67 -9.01 -0.51
N VAL A 79 2.93 -8.69 -0.79
CA VAL A 79 4.09 -9.54 -0.47
C VAL A 79 4.21 -9.76 1.03
N ALA A 80 4.17 -8.69 1.83
CA ALA A 80 4.31 -8.78 3.28
C ALA A 80 3.23 -9.67 3.91
N THR A 81 2.00 -9.62 3.40
CA THR A 81 0.89 -10.45 3.91
C THR A 81 1.06 -11.94 3.64
N HIS A 82 1.83 -12.32 2.60
CA HIS A 82 1.99 -13.71 2.18
C HIS A 82 3.34 -14.32 2.59
N PHE A 83 4.39 -13.50 2.75
CA PHE A 83 5.76 -13.97 2.97
C PHE A 83 6.42 -13.45 4.25
N VAL A 84 5.92 -12.37 4.85
CA VAL A 84 6.55 -11.74 6.02
C VAL A 84 5.72 -12.04 7.27
N LYS A 85 6.34 -12.74 8.23
CA LYS A 85 5.75 -13.04 9.54
C LYS A 85 5.75 -11.78 10.44
N GLY A 86 4.98 -11.81 11.53
CA GLY A 86 5.01 -10.73 12.53
C GLY A 86 3.94 -9.64 12.36
N ARG A 87 2.98 -9.83 11.45
CA ARG A 87 1.79 -8.97 11.39
C ARG A 87 1.00 -9.11 12.69
N SER A 88 0.77 -7.99 13.38
CA SER A 88 -0.02 -7.93 14.61
C SER A 88 -0.82 -6.64 14.66
N LYS A 89 -1.76 -6.53 15.62
CA LYS A 89 -2.51 -5.27 15.84
C LYS A 89 -1.57 -4.09 16.18
N LYS A 90 -0.46 -4.36 16.87
CA LYS A 90 0.55 -3.36 17.25
C LYS A 90 1.47 -2.96 16.09
N ARG A 91 1.67 -3.85 15.12
CA ARG A 91 2.52 -3.64 13.94
C ARG A 91 1.72 -3.79 12.63
N PRO A 92 0.79 -2.86 12.33
CA PRO A 92 -0.08 -2.96 11.17
C PRO A 92 0.53 -2.42 9.87
N TRP A 93 1.67 -1.72 9.93
CA TRP A 93 2.28 -1.05 8.78
C TRP A 93 3.44 -1.86 8.21
N VAL A 94 3.71 -1.71 6.92
CA VAL A 94 4.82 -2.37 6.24
C VAL A 94 5.89 -1.33 5.94
N ASN A 95 7.11 -1.57 6.39
CA ASN A 95 8.28 -0.73 6.13
C ASN A 95 9.22 -1.41 5.14
N HIS A 96 9.92 -0.59 4.35
CA HIS A 96 11.02 -1.00 3.47
C HIS A 96 12.34 -0.71 4.20
N LYS A 97 13.13 -1.74 4.49
CA LYS A 97 14.38 -1.60 5.26
C LYS A 97 15.40 -0.72 4.55
N ASP A 98 15.57 -0.93 3.24
CA ASP A 98 16.42 -0.09 2.38
C ASP A 98 15.80 1.28 2.05
N SER A 99 14.59 1.53 2.53
CA SER A 99 13.82 2.74 2.27
C SER A 99 13.54 3.01 0.77
N ASN A 100 13.71 2.02 -0.10
CA ASN A 100 13.41 2.07 -1.54
C ASN A 100 12.04 1.40 -1.81
N ARG A 101 11.03 2.24 -2.13
CA ARG A 101 9.65 1.80 -2.39
C ARG A 101 9.49 0.89 -3.61
N SER A 102 10.51 0.79 -4.46
CA SER A 102 10.53 -0.11 -5.62
C SER A 102 11.04 -1.52 -5.29
N ASN A 103 11.81 -1.67 -4.21
CA ASN A 103 12.32 -2.97 -3.77
C ASN A 103 11.28 -3.70 -2.91
N ASN A 104 10.35 -4.38 -3.55
CA ASN A 104 9.25 -5.08 -2.90
C ASN A 104 9.58 -6.54 -2.53
N ALA A 105 10.86 -6.91 -2.46
CA ALA A 105 11.26 -8.25 -2.04
C ALA A 105 10.92 -8.49 -0.56
N ALA A 106 10.37 -9.65 -0.23
CA ALA A 106 9.92 -10.01 1.11
C ALA A 106 11.03 -9.85 2.18
N ALA A 107 12.29 -10.13 1.82
CA ALA A 107 13.43 -9.94 2.72
C ALA A 107 13.67 -8.46 3.12
N ASN A 108 13.32 -7.53 2.22
CA ASN A 108 13.42 -6.09 2.42
C ASN A 108 12.21 -5.50 3.16
N LEU A 109 11.17 -6.29 3.41
CA LEU A 109 9.93 -5.83 4.03
C LEU A 109 9.84 -6.32 5.48
N GLU A 110 9.23 -5.50 6.31
CA GLU A 110 8.95 -5.83 7.72
C GLU A 110 7.66 -5.19 8.19
N TRP A 111 6.99 -5.83 9.15
CA TRP A 111 5.84 -5.25 9.83
C TRP A 111 6.31 -4.39 11.00
N VAL A 112 5.88 -3.13 11.03
CA VAL A 112 6.25 -2.15 12.04
C VAL A 112 5.03 -1.44 12.62
N SER A 113 5.19 -0.89 13.81
CA SER A 113 4.24 0.05 14.40
C SER A 113 4.38 1.44 13.76
N PRO A 114 3.36 2.30 13.86
CA PRO A 114 3.44 3.68 13.39
C PRO A 114 4.63 4.45 13.99
N MET A 115 4.90 4.22 15.29
CA MET A 115 6.00 4.87 16.00
C MET A 115 7.37 4.40 15.49
N GLU A 116 7.58 3.09 15.33
CA GLU A 116 8.81 2.54 14.77
C GLU A 116 9.07 3.08 13.36
N ASN A 117 8.04 3.15 12.52
CA ASN A 117 8.14 3.72 11.17
C ASN A 117 8.52 5.21 11.19
N HIS A 118 7.98 5.98 12.13
CA HIS A 118 8.30 7.39 12.30
C HIS A 118 9.76 7.60 12.73
N ILE A 119 10.23 6.80 13.71
CA ILE A 119 11.62 6.81 14.16
C ILE A 119 12.56 6.44 13.01
N HIS A 120 12.23 5.41 12.24
CA HIS A 120 13.02 4.99 11.08
C HIS A 120 13.14 6.11 10.04
N MET A 121 12.03 6.79 9.73
CA MET A 121 12.02 7.94 8.82
C MET A 121 12.88 9.11 9.34
N HIS A 122 12.88 9.36 10.65
CA HIS A 122 13.70 10.40 11.27
C HIS A 122 15.19 10.05 11.21
N LYS A 123 15.55 8.80 11.54
CA LYS A 123 16.93 8.28 11.45
C LYS A 123 17.45 8.29 10.01
N ALA A 124 16.59 7.99 9.04
CA ALA A 124 16.92 8.05 7.62
C ALA A 124 17.04 9.48 7.06
N GLY A 125 16.87 10.53 7.88
CA GLY A 125 17.00 11.92 7.46
C GLY A 125 15.89 12.39 6.50
N ARG A 126 14.78 11.65 6.41
CA ARG A 126 13.68 11.93 5.46
C ARG A 126 12.63 12.87 6.01
N TRP A 127 12.73 13.21 7.28
CA TRP A 127 11.85 14.17 7.91
C TRP A 127 12.22 15.59 7.47
N LYS A 128 11.44 16.14 6.53
CA LYS A 128 11.54 17.55 6.19
C LYS A 128 10.78 18.34 7.25
N ARG A 129 11.49 19.16 8.04
CA ARG A 129 10.82 20.17 8.88
C ARG A 129 10.02 21.06 7.94
N THR A 130 8.70 21.07 8.12
CA THR A 130 7.86 22.04 7.42
C THR A 130 8.25 23.43 7.93
N THR A 131 8.52 24.36 7.02
CA THR A 131 8.73 25.78 7.34
C THR A 131 7.39 26.47 7.55
N TYR A 132 6.40 25.79 8.14
CA TYR A 132 5.07 26.34 8.36
C TYR A 132 5.20 27.55 9.28
N LYS A 133 5.29 28.73 8.68
CA LYS A 133 5.23 30.00 9.37
C LYS A 133 3.78 30.16 9.77
N ASN A 134 3.53 30.10 11.08
CA ASN A 134 2.22 30.33 11.64
C ASN A 134 1.65 31.65 11.06
N PRO A 135 0.54 31.64 10.30
CA PRO A 135 -0.01 32.85 9.68
C PRO A 135 -0.86 33.67 10.66
N TRP A 136 -1.10 33.18 11.88
CA TRP A 136 -1.90 33.88 12.89
C TRP A 136 -1.40 35.30 13.23
N PRO A 137 -0.09 35.58 13.36
CA PRO A 137 0.40 36.94 13.57
C PRO A 137 0.01 37.90 12.44
N VAL A 138 0.11 37.46 11.17
CA VAL A 138 -0.25 38.25 9.98
C VAL A 138 -1.76 38.45 9.88
N ARG A 139 -2.55 37.41 10.19
CA ARG A 139 -4.02 37.48 10.18
C ARG A 139 -4.57 38.35 11.30
N LYS A 140 -3.97 38.29 12.49
CA LYS A 140 -4.36 39.11 13.66
C LYS A 140 -4.14 40.60 13.37
N ALA A 141 -3.06 40.95 12.67
CA ALA A 141 -2.80 42.32 12.22
C ALA A 141 -3.81 42.83 11.17
N LYS A 142 -4.32 41.93 10.31
CA LYS A 142 -5.25 42.31 9.22
C LYS A 142 -6.73 42.32 9.61
N TYR A 143 -7.16 41.46 10.53
CA TYR A 143 -8.59 41.22 10.82
C TYR A 143 -8.97 41.39 12.30
N GLY A 144 -8.03 41.71 13.19
CA GLY A 144 -8.28 41.78 14.63
C GLY A 144 -8.52 40.40 15.27
N SER A 145 -8.68 40.35 16.59
CA SER A 145 -8.81 39.12 17.39
C SER A 145 -10.24 38.61 17.57
N THR A 146 -11.21 39.17 16.84
CA THR A 146 -12.64 38.93 17.03
C THR A 146 -13.08 37.61 16.37
N GLY A 147 -12.71 36.48 17.00
CA GLY A 147 -13.06 35.15 16.49
C GLY A 147 -12.82 33.99 17.46
N MET A 148 -12.63 34.26 18.76
CA MET A 148 -12.68 33.19 19.77
C MET A 148 -14.14 32.87 20.09
N ARG A 149 -14.71 31.85 19.44
CA ARG A 149 -15.77 31.09 20.11
C ARG A 149 -15.10 30.38 21.28
N LYS A 150 -15.38 30.83 22.50
CA LYS A 150 -15.07 30.07 23.71
C LYS A 150 -15.77 28.72 23.55
N PHE A 151 -15.01 27.64 23.46
CA PHE A 151 -15.57 26.32 23.73
C PHE A 151 -15.87 26.32 25.22
N SER A 152 -17.14 26.48 25.57
CA SER A 152 -17.62 26.24 26.93
C SER A 152 -17.34 24.77 27.26
N GLU A 153 -16.68 24.54 28.40
CA GLU A 153 -16.59 23.24 29.04
C GLU A 153 -18.02 22.71 29.23
N ALA A 154 -18.33 21.59 28.59
CA ALA A 154 -19.51 20.81 28.90
C ALA A 154 -19.11 19.83 30.01
N ALA A 155 -19.69 20.05 31.19
CA ALA A 155 -19.75 19.10 32.30
C ALA A 155 -20.69 17.93 31.96
#